data_AF-A0A9E3D2B0-F1
#
_entry.id   AF-A0A9E3D2B0-F1
#
_cell.length_a   1.000
_cell.length_b   1.000
_cell.length_c   1.000
_cell.angle_alpha   90.00
_cell.angle_beta   90.00
_cell.angle_gamma   90.00
#
_symmetry.space_group_name_H-M   'P 1'
#
loop_
_entity.id
_entity.type
_entity.pdbx_description
1 polymer ?
#
loop_
_entity_poly.entity_id
_entity_poly.type
_entity_poly.pdbx_seq_one_letter_code
_entity_poly.pdbx_strand_id
1 'polypeptide(L)'
;MDEFKLKRMDPSPNGTLRNRIGGTIFREPIVCQNVPRIVPNWTQSIVIGRHAFAERYAATDFVVPSVGTLSMTFTPAGGGEPITRKVYEFPGGGGAMGMYNLDDSIRGFARSSVGLYRVLPAHRLAPGSGAACRRLRP
;
A
#
# COMPACT_ATOMS: atom_id res chain seq x y z
N MET A 1 -1.85 21.06 15.57
CA MET A 1 -2.85 21.66 14.64
C MET A 1 -2.57 23.14 14.39
N ASP A 2 -1.79 23.76 15.27
CA ASP A 2 -1.62 25.21 15.36
C ASP A 2 -0.71 25.78 14.27
N GLU A 3 0.22 24.96 13.75
CA GLU A 3 1.13 25.35 12.66
C GLU A 3 0.37 25.82 11.40
N PHE A 4 -0.72 25.15 11.04
CA PHE A 4 -1.50 25.42 9.82
C PHE A 4 -2.96 25.80 10.07
N LYS A 5 -3.37 25.96 11.34
CA LYS A 5 -4.76 26.29 11.75
C LYS A 5 -5.83 25.39 11.09
N LEU A 6 -5.53 24.08 11.01
CA LEU A 6 -6.43 23.11 10.39
C LEU A 6 -7.65 22.84 11.29
N LYS A 7 -8.84 22.74 10.68
CA LYS A 7 -10.09 22.43 11.39
C LYS A 7 -10.17 20.98 11.87
N ARG A 8 -9.57 20.07 11.11
CA ARG A 8 -9.48 18.64 11.39
C ARG A 8 -8.24 18.06 10.72
N MET A 9 -7.87 16.86 11.13
CA MET A 9 -6.85 16.09 10.42
C MET A 9 -7.52 15.45 9.20
N ASP A 10 -7.34 16.06 8.03
CA ASP A 10 -7.92 15.52 6.81
C ASP A 10 -7.13 14.28 6.35
N PRO A 11 -7.81 13.29 5.73
CA PRO A 11 -7.14 12.12 5.16
C PRO A 11 -6.11 12.50 4.10
N SER A 12 -5.08 11.65 3.92
CA SER A 12 -4.06 11.86 2.91
C SER A 12 -4.69 12.00 1.50
N PRO A 13 -4.44 13.09 0.76
CA PRO A 13 -4.98 13.27 -0.60
C PRO A 13 -4.57 12.13 -1.54
N ASN A 14 -3.34 11.63 -1.37
CA ASN A 14 -2.84 10.47 -2.10
C ASN A 14 -3.64 9.20 -1.79
N GLY A 15 -3.94 8.97 -0.51
CA GLY A 15 -4.74 7.82 -0.07
C GLY A 15 -6.17 7.90 -0.62
N THR A 16 -6.80 9.08 -0.52
CA THR A 16 -8.15 9.32 -1.04
C THR A 16 -8.23 9.05 -2.54
N LEU A 17 -7.30 9.58 -3.34
CA LEU A 17 -7.31 9.38 -4.78
C LEU A 17 -7.10 7.90 -5.16
N ARG A 18 -6.13 7.25 -4.51
CA ARG A 18 -5.80 5.84 -4.79
C ARG A 18 -6.91 4.88 -4.38
N ASN A 19 -7.62 5.15 -3.28
CA ASN A 19 -8.79 4.35 -2.90
C ASN A 19 -9.95 4.51 -3.88
N ARG A 20 -10.10 5.69 -4.49
CA ARG A 20 -11.13 5.92 -5.52
C ARG A 20 -10.80 5.27 -6.86
N ILE A 21 -9.53 5.34 -7.28
CA ILE A 21 -9.09 4.81 -8.59
C ILE A 21 -8.75 3.32 -8.52
N GLY A 22 -8.20 2.85 -7.40
CA GLY A 22 -7.66 1.51 -7.23
C GLY A 22 -6.37 1.25 -8.00
N GLY A 23 -6.07 -0.03 -8.23
CA GLY A 23 -4.97 -0.49 -9.07
C GLY A 23 -3.62 -0.68 -8.34
N THR A 24 -2.54 -0.63 -9.12
CA THR A 24 -1.18 -0.92 -8.67
C THR A 24 -0.26 0.23 -9.07
N ILE A 25 0.50 0.73 -8.11
CA ILE A 25 1.50 1.76 -8.34
C ILE A 25 2.85 1.06 -8.53
N PHE A 26 3.39 1.15 -9.73
CA PHE A 26 4.74 0.69 -10.03
C PHE A 26 5.73 1.83 -9.82
N ARG A 27 6.79 1.54 -9.07
CA ARG A 27 7.89 2.47 -8.81
C ARG A 27 9.19 1.84 -9.24
N GLU A 28 9.84 2.44 -10.22
CA GLU A 28 11.18 2.08 -10.66
C GLU A 28 12.15 3.22 -10.31
N PRO A 29 13.33 2.92 -9.74
CA PRO A 29 14.34 3.94 -9.50
C PRO A 29 14.91 4.47 -10.82
N ILE A 30 15.15 5.78 -10.88
CA ILE A 30 15.95 6.39 -11.94
C ILE A 30 17.42 6.15 -11.60
N VAL A 31 18.10 5.34 -12.41
CA VAL A 31 19.52 4.98 -12.18
C VAL A 31 20.44 6.02 -12.81
N CYS A 32 21.20 6.72 -11.97
CA CYS A 32 22.22 7.68 -12.39
C CYS A 32 23.62 7.06 -12.31
N GLN A 33 24.41 7.16 -13.38
CA GLN A 33 25.74 6.56 -13.44
C GLN A 33 26.74 7.16 -12.44
N ASN A 34 26.55 8.42 -12.08
CA ASN A 34 27.44 9.20 -11.20
C ASN A 34 27.02 9.18 -9.72
N VAL A 35 25.94 8.47 -9.36
CA VAL A 35 25.47 8.38 -7.97
C VAL A 35 25.74 6.97 -7.45
N PRO A 36 26.57 6.81 -6.39
CA PRO A 36 26.87 5.50 -5.83
C PRO A 36 25.63 4.90 -5.16
N ARG A 37 25.53 3.57 -5.21
CA ARG A 37 24.42 2.82 -4.62
C ARG A 37 24.73 2.45 -3.18
N ILE A 38 23.74 2.56 -2.30
CA ILE A 38 23.86 2.21 -0.87
C ILE A 38 24.02 0.70 -0.68
N VAL A 39 23.32 -0.11 -1.48
CA VAL A 39 23.43 -1.56 -1.48
C VAL A 39 24.35 -1.99 -2.63
N PRO A 40 25.59 -2.42 -2.36
CA PRO A 40 26.61 -2.59 -3.42
C PRO A 40 26.24 -3.66 -4.46
N ASN A 41 25.53 -4.71 -4.04
CA ASN A 41 25.16 -5.83 -4.91
C ASN A 41 23.92 -5.55 -5.78
N TRP A 42 23.27 -4.40 -5.61
CA TRP A 42 22.10 -4.03 -6.43
C TRP A 42 22.54 -3.43 -7.76
N THR A 43 22.92 -4.31 -8.69
CA THR A 43 23.42 -3.91 -10.00
C THR A 43 22.33 -3.49 -10.98
N GLN A 44 21.05 -3.79 -10.68
CA GLN A 44 19.90 -3.59 -11.58
C GLN A 44 18.78 -2.80 -10.90
N SER A 45 17.86 -2.22 -11.69
CA SER A 45 16.67 -1.58 -11.14
C SER A 45 15.74 -2.62 -10.53
N ILE A 46 15.14 -2.28 -9.39
CA ILE A 46 14.12 -3.08 -8.72
C ILE A 46 12.81 -2.32 -8.83
N VAL A 47 11.81 -2.92 -9.48
CA VAL A 47 10.49 -2.32 -9.60
C VAL A 47 9.60 -2.81 -8.46
N ILE A 48 9.02 -1.88 -7.72
CA ILE A 48 8.08 -2.19 -6.63
C ILE A 48 6.66 -1.99 -7.13
N GLY A 49 5.89 -3.07 -7.18
CA GLY A 49 4.44 -3.04 -7.37
C GLY A 49 3.74 -2.89 -6.03
N ARG A 50 3.10 -1.73 -5.81
CA ARG A 50 2.38 -1.45 -4.57
C ARG A 50 0.88 -1.44 -4.82
N HIS A 51 0.13 -2.28 -4.10
CA HIS A 51 -1.33 -2.25 -4.11
C HIS A 51 -1.83 -0.90 -3.60
N ALA A 52 -2.68 -0.24 -4.40
CA ALA A 52 -3.08 1.14 -4.15
C ALA A 52 -4.41 1.27 -3.39
N PHE A 53 -5.09 0.16 -3.12
CA PHE A 53 -6.46 0.16 -2.60
C PHE A 53 -6.54 -0.35 -1.17
N ALA A 54 -7.33 0.36 -0.36
CA ALA A 54 -7.70 0.02 1.00
C ALA A 54 -6.49 -0.23 1.91
N GLU A 55 -6.53 -1.32 2.68
CA GLU A 55 -5.53 -1.64 3.71
C GLU A 55 -5.42 -0.47 4.71
N ARG A 56 -4.23 -0.23 5.25
CA ARG A 56 -3.95 0.86 6.20
C ARG A 56 -4.38 2.26 5.71
N TYR A 57 -4.47 2.48 4.40
CA TYR A 57 -4.82 3.80 3.83
C TYR A 57 -6.32 4.10 3.84
N ALA A 58 -7.16 3.09 4.12
CA ALA A 58 -8.60 3.23 4.34
C ALA A 58 -9.03 2.60 5.67
N ALA A 59 -8.07 2.31 6.56
CA ALA A 59 -8.36 1.66 7.82
C ALA A 59 -9.14 2.59 8.74
N THR A 60 -9.98 2.00 9.57
CA THR A 60 -10.61 2.68 10.70
C THR A 60 -9.81 2.37 11.94
N ASP A 61 -9.31 3.40 12.61
CA ASP A 61 -8.58 3.26 13.87
C ASP A 61 -9.19 4.13 14.97
N PHE A 62 -8.95 3.72 16.21
CA PHE A 62 -9.34 4.49 17.39
C PHE A 62 -8.48 4.14 18.61
N VAL A 63 -8.51 5.02 19.59
CA VAL A 63 -7.86 4.81 20.90
C VAL A 63 -8.79 4.00 21.79
N VAL A 64 -8.30 2.87 22.29
CA VAL A 64 -8.98 2.07 23.31
C VAL A 64 -8.72 2.72 24.67
N PRO A 65 -9.76 3.15 25.40
CA PRO A 65 -9.58 3.98 26.59
C PRO A 65 -9.20 3.20 27.86
N SER A 66 -9.56 1.91 27.96
CA SER A 66 -9.44 1.12 29.19
C SER A 66 -9.49 -0.39 28.92
N VAL A 67 -9.43 -1.18 30.01
CA VAL A 67 -9.70 -2.63 29.99
C VAL A 67 -11.03 -2.94 29.28
N GLY A 68 -11.07 -3.99 28.46
CA GLY A 68 -12.28 -4.40 27.75
C GLY A 68 -12.04 -5.36 26.59
N THR A 69 -13.12 -5.82 25.95
CA THR A 69 -13.05 -6.75 24.82
C THR A 69 -13.28 -6.03 23.51
N LEU A 70 -12.34 -6.19 22.57
CA LEU A 70 -12.49 -5.76 21.19
C LEU A 70 -13.03 -6.92 20.35
N SER A 71 -14.15 -6.69 19.67
CA SER A 71 -14.75 -7.61 18.72
C SER A 71 -14.91 -6.96 17.35
N MET A 72 -14.84 -7.76 16.29
CA MET A 72 -15.10 -7.36 14.92
C MET A 72 -16.35 -8.07 14.43
N THR A 73 -17.31 -7.29 13.91
CA THR A 73 -18.62 -7.80 13.46
C THR A 73 -18.89 -7.39 12.02
N PHE A 74 -19.28 -8.37 11.20
CA PHE A 74 -19.80 -8.15 9.85
C PHE A 74 -21.29 -8.48 9.80
N THR A 75 -22.10 -7.54 9.34
CA THR A 75 -23.56 -7.69 9.23
C THR A 75 -23.96 -7.84 7.76
N PRO A 76 -24.46 -9.01 7.32
CA PRO A 76 -24.91 -9.19 5.95
C PRO A 76 -26.15 -8.33 5.65
N ALA A 77 -26.10 -7.54 4.57
CA ALA A 77 -27.24 -6.70 4.16
C ALA A 77 -28.50 -7.50 3.79
N GLY A 78 -28.35 -8.77 3.41
CA GLY A 78 -29.45 -9.67 3.04
C GLY A 78 -30.21 -10.29 4.21
N GLY A 79 -29.98 -9.87 5.46
CA GLY A 79 -30.72 -10.35 6.63
C GLY A 79 -30.25 -11.68 7.22
N GLY A 80 -28.98 -12.04 7.03
CA GLY A 80 -28.37 -13.21 7.67
C GLY A 80 -27.74 -12.90 9.03
N GLU A 81 -27.35 -13.95 9.76
CA GLU A 81 -26.69 -13.83 11.07
C GLU A 81 -25.37 -13.04 10.98
N PRO A 82 -25.14 -12.06 11.88
CA PRO A 82 -23.87 -11.34 11.94
C PRO A 82 -22.70 -12.27 12.26
N ILE A 83 -21.60 -12.10 11.53
CA ILE A 83 -20.34 -12.80 11.83
C ILE A 83 -19.58 -11.95 12.85
N THR A 84 -19.51 -12.41 14.10
CA THR A 84 -18.74 -11.75 15.16
C THR A 84 -17.51 -12.57 15.54
N ARG A 85 -16.35 -11.92 15.62
CA ARG A 85 -15.09 -12.53 16.06
C ARG A 85 -14.47 -11.66 17.14
N LYS A 86 -14.15 -12.27 18.29
CA LYS A 86 -13.30 -11.62 19.30
C LYS A 86 -11.92 -11.40 18.70
N VAL A 87 -11.44 -10.16 18.76
CA VAL A 87 -10.11 -9.77 18.28
C VAL A 87 -9.11 -9.88 19.43
N TYR A 88 -9.40 -9.22 20.55
CA TYR A 88 -8.49 -9.17 21.69
C TYR A 88 -9.20 -8.75 22.99
N GLU A 89 -8.63 -9.13 24.14
CA GLU A 89 -9.00 -8.63 25.46
C GLU A 89 -7.92 -7.67 25.94
N PHE A 90 -8.24 -6.39 25.96
CA PHE A 90 -7.35 -5.33 26.42
C PHE A 90 -7.28 -5.34 27.94
N PRO A 91 -6.08 -5.44 28.55
CA PRO A 91 -5.91 -5.30 30.00
C PRO A 91 -5.93 -3.83 30.48
N GLY A 92 -5.91 -2.87 29.54
CA GLY A 92 -5.82 -1.44 29.78
C GLY A 92 -5.96 -0.65 28.46
N GLY A 93 -5.67 0.65 28.47
CA GLY A 93 -5.74 1.47 27.25
C GLY A 93 -4.79 1.01 26.13
N GLY A 94 -5.09 1.38 24.89
CA GLY A 94 -4.33 0.96 23.72
C GLY A 94 -4.84 1.58 22.41
N GLY A 95 -4.52 0.96 21.27
CA GLY A 95 -5.01 1.35 19.96
C GLY A 95 -5.54 0.14 19.20
N ALA A 96 -6.56 0.36 18.39
CA ALA A 96 -7.14 -0.67 17.53
C ALA A 96 -7.26 -0.14 16.09
N MET A 97 -7.04 -1.02 15.11
CA MET A 97 -7.15 -0.70 13.69
C MET A 97 -7.84 -1.84 12.96
N GLY A 98 -8.89 -1.53 12.22
CA GLY A 98 -9.58 -2.43 11.30
C GLY A 98 -9.18 -2.15 9.86
N MET A 99 -8.76 -3.19 9.14
CA MET A 99 -8.36 -3.13 7.73
C MET A 99 -9.27 -4.02 6.89
N TYR A 100 -9.47 -3.64 5.63
CA TYR A 100 -10.23 -4.43 4.67
C TYR A 100 -9.59 -4.35 3.29
N ASN A 101 -9.96 -5.29 2.43
CA ASN A 101 -9.67 -5.26 1.01
C ASN A 101 -10.82 -5.97 0.27
N LEU A 102 -10.84 -5.85 -1.06
CA LEU A 102 -11.82 -6.48 -1.91
C LEU A 102 -11.15 -7.50 -2.82
N ASP A 103 -11.80 -8.64 -3.01
CA ASP A 103 -11.36 -9.70 -3.90
C ASP A 103 -10.97 -9.19 -5.29
N ASP A 104 -11.81 -8.36 -5.91
CA ASP A 104 -11.54 -7.82 -7.25
C ASP A 104 -10.32 -6.91 -7.28
N SER A 105 -10.11 -6.15 -6.20
CA SER A 105 -8.93 -5.32 -6.04
C SER A 105 -7.65 -6.16 -5.94
N ILE A 106 -7.69 -7.24 -5.15
CA ILE A 106 -6.57 -8.19 -5.01
C ILE A 106 -6.28 -8.89 -6.34
N ARG A 107 -7.31 -9.37 -7.05
CA ARG A 107 -7.16 -9.98 -8.38
C ARG A 107 -6.59 -8.99 -9.39
N GLY A 108 -7.04 -7.75 -9.37
CA GLY A 108 -6.50 -6.66 -10.21
C GLY A 108 -5.02 -6.40 -9.92
N PHE A 109 -4.64 -6.36 -8.63
CA PHE A 109 -3.25 -6.24 -8.21
C PHE A 109 -2.39 -7.40 -8.73
N ALA A 110 -2.84 -8.65 -8.56
CA ALA A 110 -2.12 -9.82 -9.05
C ALA A 110 -1.95 -9.81 -10.58
N ARG A 111 -3.03 -9.52 -11.32
CA ARG A 111 -3.02 -9.45 -12.80
C ARG A 111 -2.04 -8.39 -13.31
N SER A 112 -2.09 -7.18 -12.73
CA SER A 112 -1.19 -6.09 -13.12
C SER A 112 0.27 -6.41 -12.80
N SER A 113 0.56 -7.07 -11.67
CA SER A 113 1.92 -7.42 -11.25
C SER A 113 2.53 -8.49 -12.15
N VAL A 114 1.76 -9.54 -12.49
CA VAL A 114 2.19 -10.55 -13.48
C VAL A 114 2.29 -9.95 -14.88
N GLY A 115 1.37 -9.05 -15.24
CA GLY A 115 1.42 -8.31 -16.50
C GLY A 115 2.71 -7.51 -16.64
N LEU A 116 3.11 -6.78 -15.58
CA LEU A 116 4.40 -6.08 -15.55
C LEU A 116 5.57 -7.05 -15.73
N TYR A 117 5.59 -8.18 -15.00
CA TYR A 117 6.66 -9.18 -15.14
C TYR A 117 6.84 -9.67 -16.58
N ARG A 118 5.76 -9.78 -17.36
CA ARG A 118 5.81 -10.23 -18.76
C ARG A 118 6.37 -9.18 -19.74
N VAL A 119 6.23 -7.88 -19.42
CA VAL A 119 6.70 -6.78 -20.28
C VAL A 119 8.01 -6.19 -19.81
N LEU A 120 8.42 -6.45 -18.55
CA LEU A 120 9.78 -6.21 -18.12
C LEU A 120 10.69 -7.10 -18.97
N PRO A 121 11.69 -6.54 -19.67
CA PRO A 121 12.58 -7.36 -20.46
C PRO A 121 13.25 -8.38 -19.55
N ALA A 122 13.07 -9.68 -19.86
CA ALA A 122 13.83 -10.78 -19.26
C ALA A 122 15.35 -10.63 -19.48
N HIS A 123 15.75 -9.67 -20.33
CA HIS A 123 17.12 -9.30 -20.59
C HIS A 123 17.68 -8.33 -19.57
N ARG A 124 18.13 -8.87 -18.42
CA ARG A 124 19.36 -8.34 -17.83
C ARG A 124 20.13 -9.21 -16.85
N LEU A 125 20.01 -10.54 -16.85
CA LEU A 125 20.97 -11.38 -16.10
C LEU A 125 22.42 -11.32 -16.63
N ALA A 126 22.70 -10.57 -17.71
CA ALA A 126 24.06 -10.31 -18.18
C ALA A 126 24.64 -9.03 -17.54
N PRO A 127 25.82 -9.10 -16.90
CA PRO A 127 26.51 -7.91 -16.40
C PRO A 127 26.94 -7.05 -17.59
N GLY A 128 26.46 -5.81 -17.67
CA GLY A 128 27.05 -4.82 -18.60
C GLY A 128 26.08 -3.94 -19.40
N SER A 129 24.78 -4.23 -19.47
CA SER A 129 23.88 -3.26 -20.10
C SER A 129 23.40 -2.25 -19.08
N GLY A 130 23.98 -1.06 -19.10
CA GLY A 130 23.42 0.12 -18.45
C GLY A 130 22.23 0.61 -19.27
N ALA A 131 21.04 0.65 -18.68
CA ALA A 131 19.96 1.48 -19.20
C ALA A 131 20.30 2.87 -18.69
N ALA A 132 21.21 3.50 -19.41
CA ALA A 132 21.51 4.90 -19.23
C ALA A 132 20.19 5.67 -19.28
N CYS A 133 20.00 6.56 -18.30
CA CYS A 133 19.11 7.70 -18.34
C CYS A 133 18.80 8.07 -19.80
N ARG A 134 17.60 7.72 -20.30
CA ARG A 134 17.14 8.25 -21.59
C ARG A 134 17.11 9.76 -21.37
N ARG A 135 18.09 10.44 -21.97
CA ARG A 135 18.20 11.89 -22.01
C ARG A 135 16.84 12.44 -22.39
N LEU A 136 16.13 13.01 -21.43
CA LEU A 136 15.20 14.10 -21.70
C LEU A 136 16.09 15.27 -22.13
N ARG A 137 16.47 15.29 -23.40
CA ARG A 137 16.86 16.53 -24.07
C ARG A 137 15.66 16.94 -24.94
N PRO A 138 15.35 18.24 -25.01
CA PRO A 138 14.29 18.77 -25.85
C PRO A 138 14.48 18.41 -27.32
#